data_AF-A0A553DRW4-F1
#
_entry.id   AF-A0A553DRW4-F1
#
_cell.length_a   1.000
_cell.length_b   1.000
_cell.length_c   1.000
_cell.angle_alpha   90.00
_cell.angle_beta   90.00
_cell.angle_gamma   90.00
#
_symmetry.space_group_name_H-M   'P 1'
#
loop_
_entity.id
_entity.type
_entity.pdbx_description
1 polymer ?
#
loop_
_entity_poly.entity_id
_entity_poly.type
_entity_poly.pdbx_seq_one_letter_code
_entity_poly.pdbx_strand_id
1 'polypeptide(L)'
;MIKKLTVLLFCFISINNLCGQSKNNIEDIFKMQLFLNKKNTIFRNMDYSVSKNDSLYKKFKEVFNIKIDTLKINNKLSGVLENQYQFFKITENNIVYDKILVGKESRYLLLETMMNCYYVLAVNTNTGASYRLSGFDANDFFGFLSDFKEEYLNSNFIKLKNSTFFKNYKVEYLDFNCLYEGLSRRDLDREKYECLRRCSEPFKINHNSTDF
;
A
#
# COMPACT_ATOMS: atom_id res chain seq x y z
N MET A 1 -43.96 -30.56 -2.97
CA MET A 1 -43.81 -29.22 -2.35
C MET A 1 -42.41 -28.90 -1.81
N ILE A 2 -41.45 -29.84 -1.76
CA ILE A 2 -40.15 -29.64 -1.10
C ILE A 2 -39.10 -28.91 -2.00
N LYS A 3 -39.25 -28.93 -3.33
CA LYS A 3 -38.27 -28.33 -4.26
C LYS A 3 -38.29 -26.79 -4.36
N LYS A 4 -39.39 -26.13 -3.96
CA LYS A 4 -39.47 -24.65 -4.01
C LYS A 4 -38.82 -23.96 -2.81
N LEU A 5 -38.64 -24.67 -1.69
CA LEU A 5 -38.07 -24.11 -0.46
C LEU A 5 -36.53 -24.05 -0.51
N THR A 6 -35.90 -24.97 -1.23
CA THR A 6 -34.42 -25.06 -1.32
C THR A 6 -33.81 -23.95 -2.17
N VAL A 7 -34.52 -23.47 -3.19
CA VAL A 7 -34.04 -22.36 -4.04
C VAL A 7 -34.04 -21.03 -3.29
N LEU A 8 -35.03 -20.82 -2.40
CA LEU A 8 -35.12 -19.60 -1.59
C LEU A 8 -34.02 -19.53 -0.51
N LEU A 9 -33.59 -20.70 0.01
CA LEU A 9 -32.49 -20.76 0.99
C LEU A 9 -31.14 -20.41 0.37
N PHE A 10 -30.90 -20.79 -0.90
CA PHE A 10 -29.66 -20.45 -1.60
C PHE A 10 -29.54 -18.96 -1.93
N CYS A 11 -30.67 -18.28 -2.22
CA CYS A 11 -30.69 -16.83 -2.42
C CYS A 11 -30.44 -16.05 -1.12
N PHE A 12 -30.90 -16.55 0.03
CA PHE A 12 -30.65 -15.87 1.32
C PHE A 12 -29.20 -15.98 1.79
N ILE A 13 -28.48 -17.06 1.46
CA ILE A 13 -27.06 -17.21 1.82
C ILE A 13 -26.16 -16.34 0.93
N SER A 14 -26.59 -15.99 -0.29
CA SER A 14 -25.81 -15.12 -1.18
C SER A 14 -25.96 -13.63 -0.85
N ILE A 15 -27.06 -13.19 -0.22
CA ILE A 15 -27.29 -11.77 0.10
C ILE A 15 -26.52 -11.34 1.36
N ASN A 16 -26.26 -12.25 2.30
CA ASN A 16 -25.56 -11.91 3.55
C ASN A 16 -24.04 -11.78 3.42
N ASN A 17 -23.44 -12.18 2.29
CA ASN A 17 -22.01 -11.95 2.03
C ASN A 17 -21.71 -10.60 1.37
N LEU A 18 -22.72 -9.78 1.05
CA LEU A 18 -22.51 -8.45 0.44
C LEU A 18 -22.44 -7.29 1.43
N CYS A 19 -22.64 -7.50 2.73
CA CYS A 19 -22.64 -6.43 3.75
C CYS A 19 -21.51 -6.58 4.79
N GLY A 20 -20.36 -7.13 4.38
CA GLY A 20 -19.17 -7.27 5.22
C GLY A 20 -18.11 -6.19 5.04
N GLN A 21 -18.31 -5.20 4.16
CA GLN A 21 -17.41 -4.05 4.09
C GLN A 21 -17.80 -3.07 5.19
N SER A 22 -17.29 -3.33 6.42
CA SER A 22 -17.08 -2.22 7.35
C SER A 22 -16.41 -1.11 6.57
N LYS A 23 -16.85 0.15 6.70
CA LYS A 23 -16.10 1.31 6.21
C LYS A 23 -14.63 1.06 6.55
N ASN A 24 -13.82 0.65 5.57
CA ASN A 24 -12.48 0.18 5.87
C ASN A 24 -11.75 1.39 6.42
N ASN A 25 -11.47 1.38 7.72
CA ASN A 25 -10.74 2.46 8.34
C ASN A 25 -9.38 2.49 7.65
N ILE A 26 -9.06 3.60 6.99
CA ILE A 26 -7.83 3.71 6.21
C ILE A 26 -6.59 3.41 7.07
N GLU A 27 -6.66 3.74 8.36
CA GLU A 27 -5.67 3.37 9.35
C GLU A 27 -5.48 1.85 9.45
N ASP A 28 -6.56 1.07 9.52
CA ASP A 28 -6.48 -0.39 9.60
C ASP A 28 -5.90 -0.99 8.30
N ILE A 29 -6.29 -0.45 7.13
CA ILE A 29 -5.69 -0.85 5.84
C ILE A 29 -4.19 -0.60 5.87
N PHE A 30 -3.78 0.59 6.28
CA PHE A 30 -2.36 0.96 6.29
C PHE A 30 -1.57 0.10 7.27
N LYS A 31 -2.08 -0.08 8.49
CA LYS A 31 -1.48 -0.97 9.50
C LYS A 31 -1.35 -2.40 9.00
N MET A 32 -2.37 -2.92 8.30
CA MET A 32 -2.31 -4.25 7.69
C MET A 32 -1.20 -4.33 6.64
N GLN A 33 -1.11 -3.35 5.73
CA GLN A 33 -0.08 -3.35 4.70
C GLN A 33 1.33 -3.25 5.29
N LEU A 34 1.52 -2.46 6.34
CA LEU A 34 2.80 -2.37 7.05
C LEU A 34 3.17 -3.69 7.74
N PHE A 35 2.20 -4.34 8.39
CA PHE A 35 2.40 -5.65 9.00
C PHE A 35 2.80 -6.69 7.95
N LEU A 36 2.11 -6.73 6.81
CA LEU A 36 2.42 -7.62 5.69
C LEU A 36 3.77 -7.27 5.02
N ASN A 37 4.20 -6.02 5.06
CA ASN A 37 5.49 -5.59 4.54
C ASN A 37 6.68 -6.00 5.44
N LYS A 38 6.48 -6.03 6.77
CA LYS A 38 7.56 -6.32 7.71
C LYS A 38 8.17 -7.71 7.47
N LYS A 39 9.49 -7.83 7.32
CA LYS A 39 10.13 -9.14 7.17
C LYS A 39 9.92 -10.00 8.42
N ASN A 40 9.74 -11.32 8.25
CA ASN A 40 9.67 -12.23 9.38
C ASN A 40 11.02 -12.21 10.12
N THR A 41 10.98 -12.05 11.44
CA THR A 41 12.20 -12.10 12.27
C THR A 41 12.68 -13.54 12.39
N ILE A 42 13.87 -13.83 11.86
CA ILE A 42 14.55 -15.11 12.04
C ILE A 42 15.39 -15.00 13.33
N PHE A 43 15.12 -15.84 14.31
CA PHE A 43 15.92 -15.89 15.53
C PHE A 43 17.16 -16.75 15.29
N ARG A 44 18.34 -16.13 15.34
CA ARG A 44 19.58 -16.91 15.50
C ARG A 44 19.45 -17.71 16.80
N ASN A 45 19.56 -19.03 16.71
CA ASN A 45 19.43 -20.03 17.79
C ASN A 45 18.00 -20.50 18.15
N MET A 46 17.00 -20.30 17.28
CA MET A 46 15.73 -21.02 17.39
C MET A 46 15.30 -21.55 16.02
N ASP A 47 15.01 -22.86 15.95
CA ASP A 47 14.63 -23.55 14.70
C ASP A 47 13.21 -23.21 14.20
N TYR A 48 12.54 -22.22 14.80
CA TYR A 48 11.22 -21.79 14.37
C TYR A 48 11.22 -20.35 13.87
N SER A 49 10.69 -20.16 12.67
CA SER A 49 10.29 -18.86 12.17
C SER A 49 8.94 -18.49 12.79
N VAL A 50 8.79 -17.27 13.29
CA VAL A 50 7.47 -16.77 13.68
C VAL A 50 6.75 -16.35 12.40
N SER A 51 5.69 -17.08 12.06
CA SER A 51 4.80 -16.74 10.96
C SER A 51 3.84 -15.63 11.36
N LYS A 52 3.54 -14.74 10.42
CA LYS A 52 2.48 -13.75 10.58
C LYS A 52 1.15 -14.45 10.74
N ASN A 53 0.39 -14.04 11.75
CA ASN A 53 -0.94 -14.55 12.03
C ASN A 53 -1.81 -13.44 12.65
N ASP A 54 -3.11 -13.71 12.78
CA ASP A 54 -4.09 -12.73 13.26
C ASP A 54 -3.84 -12.26 14.70
N SER A 55 -3.33 -13.15 15.56
CA SER A 55 -2.99 -12.80 16.95
C SER A 55 -1.83 -11.80 17.00
N LEU A 56 -0.80 -12.01 16.17
CA LEU A 56 0.32 -11.10 16.06
C LEU A 56 -0.12 -9.77 15.42
N TYR A 57 -0.96 -9.81 14.38
CA TYR A 57 -1.51 -8.60 13.78
C TYR A 57 -2.33 -7.79 14.79
N LYS A 58 -3.16 -8.45 15.60
CA LYS A 58 -3.94 -7.80 16.65
C LYS A 58 -3.05 -7.04 17.63
N LYS A 59 -1.97 -7.65 18.10
CA LYS A 59 -0.99 -6.96 18.94
C LYS A 59 -0.27 -5.84 18.20
N PHE A 60 0.10 -6.06 16.95
CA PHE A 60 0.79 -5.08 16.12
C PHE A 60 -0.04 -3.81 15.91
N LYS A 61 -1.35 -3.93 15.61
CA LYS A 61 -2.19 -2.75 15.39
C LYS A 61 -2.49 -1.92 16.65
N GLU A 62 -2.32 -2.53 17.83
CA GLU A 62 -2.62 -1.94 19.15
C GLU A 62 -1.43 -1.19 19.77
N VAL A 63 -0.20 -1.34 19.25
CA VAL A 63 1.00 -0.76 19.88
C VAL A 63 1.36 0.65 19.42
N PHE A 64 0.75 1.12 18.32
CA PHE A 64 0.99 2.45 17.80
C PHE A 64 -0.25 3.01 17.12
N ASN A 65 -0.36 4.33 17.11
CA ASN A 65 -1.31 5.08 16.33
C ASN A 65 -0.62 5.70 15.12
N ILE A 66 -1.36 5.83 14.00
CA ILE A 66 -0.84 6.49 12.80
C ILE A 66 -1.70 7.67 12.41
N LYS A 67 -1.05 8.81 12.18
CA LYS A 67 -1.67 9.96 11.54
C LYS A 67 -1.49 9.85 10.03
N ILE A 68 -2.56 9.63 9.28
CA ILE A 68 -2.47 9.48 7.83
C ILE A 68 -2.68 10.82 7.14
N ASP A 69 -1.77 11.18 6.24
CA ASP A 69 -1.90 12.36 5.40
C ASP A 69 -2.53 11.96 4.04
N THR A 70 -3.54 12.72 3.58
CA THR A 70 -4.12 12.53 2.25
C THR A 70 -3.34 13.36 1.24
N LEU A 71 -2.91 12.74 0.14
CA LEU A 71 -2.13 13.39 -0.90
C LEU A 71 -3.01 14.09 -1.93
N LYS A 72 -2.57 15.25 -2.41
CA LYS A 72 -3.31 15.96 -3.46
C LYS A 72 -3.10 15.30 -4.82
N ILE A 73 -4.18 15.28 -5.59
CA ILE A 73 -4.22 14.76 -6.95
C ILE A 73 -4.43 15.95 -7.89
N ASN A 74 -3.62 16.03 -8.93
CA ASN A 74 -3.86 16.92 -10.07
C ASN A 74 -4.21 16.05 -11.27
N ASN A 75 -5.50 15.96 -11.55
CA ASN A 75 -6.06 15.17 -12.63
C ASN A 75 -6.60 16.09 -13.74
N LYS A 76 -6.09 15.92 -14.96
CA LYS A 76 -6.56 16.59 -16.17
C LYS A 76 -7.21 15.63 -17.18
N LEU A 77 -7.44 14.38 -16.77
CA LEU A 77 -8.15 13.41 -17.58
C LEU A 77 -9.65 13.71 -17.52
N SER A 78 -10.29 13.76 -18.69
CA SER A 78 -11.74 13.92 -18.80
C SER A 78 -12.48 12.64 -18.38
N GLY A 79 -13.67 12.78 -17.81
CA GLY A 79 -14.51 11.67 -17.35
C GLY A 79 -14.43 11.46 -15.84
N VAL A 80 -15.49 10.86 -15.26
CA VAL A 80 -15.88 10.83 -13.83
C VAL A 80 -14.93 10.03 -12.90
N LEU A 81 -13.63 10.01 -13.18
CA LEU A 81 -12.62 9.39 -12.31
C LEU A 81 -12.16 10.30 -11.17
N GLU A 82 -12.62 11.55 -11.14
CA GLU A 82 -12.40 12.42 -9.99
C GLU A 82 -13.01 11.73 -8.75
N ASN A 83 -12.16 11.34 -7.80
CA ASN A 83 -12.48 10.73 -6.50
C ASN A 83 -12.57 9.19 -6.40
N GLN A 84 -12.25 8.43 -7.45
CA GLN A 84 -12.24 6.95 -7.34
C GLN A 84 -11.05 6.40 -6.56
N TYR A 85 -9.90 7.08 -6.64
CA TYR A 85 -8.72 6.73 -5.88
C TYR A 85 -8.36 7.83 -4.88
N GLN A 86 -8.17 7.45 -3.63
CA GLN A 86 -7.56 8.30 -2.62
C GLN A 86 -6.13 7.82 -2.33
N PHE A 87 -5.23 8.76 -2.15
CA PHE A 87 -3.82 8.49 -1.92
C PHE A 87 -3.44 8.93 -0.53
N PHE A 88 -2.75 8.06 0.18
CA PHE A 88 -2.44 8.21 1.59
C PHE A 88 -0.96 8.05 1.80
N LYS A 89 -0.40 8.91 2.64
CA LYS A 89 1.01 8.93 3.00
C LYS A 89 1.18 8.82 4.51
N ILE A 90 2.20 8.08 4.90
CA ILE A 90 2.76 8.15 6.26
C ILE A 90 4.28 8.32 6.17
N THR A 91 4.82 9.02 7.14
CA THR A 91 6.26 9.13 7.42
C THR A 91 6.53 8.60 8.83
N GLU A 92 7.79 8.50 9.23
CA GLU A 92 8.17 8.14 10.60
C GLU A 92 7.48 9.05 11.65
N ASN A 93 7.39 10.36 11.39
CA ASN A 93 6.77 11.33 12.28
C ASN A 93 5.25 11.14 12.45
N ASN A 94 4.63 10.36 11.57
CA ASN A 94 3.21 10.06 11.65
C ASN A 94 2.92 8.88 12.59
N ILE A 95 3.95 8.17 13.08
CA ILE A 95 3.81 6.96 13.90
C ILE A 95 4.10 7.31 15.36
N VAL A 96 3.12 7.12 16.23
CA VAL A 96 3.26 7.35 17.67
C VAL A 96 3.03 6.04 18.41
N TYR A 97 4.04 5.56 19.13
CA TYR A 97 3.92 4.34 19.93
C TYR A 97 3.31 4.65 21.28
N ASP A 98 2.30 3.86 21.66
CA ASP A 98 1.58 4.03 22.93
C ASP A 98 2.40 3.50 24.12
N LYS A 99 3.40 2.66 23.85
CA LYS A 99 4.33 2.13 24.84
C LYS A 99 5.73 1.98 24.29
N ILE A 100 6.72 2.01 25.19
CA ILE A 100 8.10 1.67 24.85
C ILE A 100 8.18 0.16 24.58
N LEU A 101 8.61 -0.21 23.38
CA LEU A 101 8.82 -1.61 23.00
C LEU A 101 10.23 -2.07 23.41
N VAL A 102 10.32 -3.09 24.28
CA VAL A 102 11.60 -3.60 24.79
C VAL A 102 11.84 -5.07 24.43
N GLY A 103 13.12 -5.45 24.35
CA GLY A 103 13.54 -6.84 24.22
C GLY A 103 13.06 -7.54 22.93
N LYS A 104 12.29 -8.62 23.10
CA LYS A 104 11.76 -9.38 21.95
C LYS A 104 10.54 -8.70 21.31
N GLU A 105 9.78 -7.90 22.04
CA GLU A 105 8.57 -7.24 21.51
C GLU A 105 8.90 -6.26 20.38
N SER A 106 9.98 -5.47 20.54
CA SER A 106 10.42 -4.53 19.51
C SER A 106 10.71 -5.23 18.18
N ARG A 107 11.25 -6.45 18.19
CA ARG A 107 11.55 -7.19 16.96
C ARG A 107 10.30 -7.44 16.11
N TYR A 108 9.16 -7.72 16.76
CA TYR A 108 7.91 -8.05 16.06
C TYR A 108 7.02 -6.84 15.82
N LEU A 109 7.00 -5.89 16.76
CA LEU A 109 6.00 -4.83 16.81
C LEU A 109 6.54 -3.47 16.37
N LEU A 110 7.86 -3.29 16.34
CA LEU A 110 8.48 -2.05 15.84
C LEU A 110 8.46 -2.03 14.31
N LEU A 111 7.99 -0.90 13.77
CA LEU A 111 8.20 -0.50 12.40
C LEU A 111 9.59 0.13 12.26
N GLU A 112 10.44 -0.54 11.49
CA GLU A 112 11.71 0.01 11.06
C GLU A 112 11.44 0.96 9.90
N THR A 113 11.39 2.25 10.18
CA THR A 113 11.24 3.31 9.17
C THR A 113 12.50 4.17 9.18
N MET A 114 13.04 4.46 8.01
CA MET A 114 14.14 5.41 7.92
C MET A 114 13.67 6.85 8.05
N MET A 115 14.54 7.70 8.59
CA MET A 115 14.45 9.14 8.45
C MET A 115 14.30 9.53 6.97
N ASN A 116 13.38 10.46 6.68
CA ASN A 116 13.07 10.96 5.34
C ASN A 116 12.54 9.90 4.35
N CYS A 117 12.03 8.77 4.83
CA CYS A 117 11.24 7.84 4.03
C CYS A 117 9.74 8.01 4.27
N TYR A 118 8.95 7.58 3.31
CA TYR A 118 7.50 7.61 3.38
C TYR A 118 6.90 6.41 2.66
N TYR A 119 5.77 5.94 3.16
CA TYR A 119 4.96 4.93 2.50
C TYR A 119 3.78 5.61 1.80
N VAL A 120 3.44 5.14 0.59
CA VAL A 120 2.26 5.61 -0.12
C VAL A 120 1.35 4.45 -0.50
N LEU A 121 0.09 4.53 -0.09
CA LEU A 121 -0.98 3.67 -0.57
C LEU A 121 -1.92 4.45 -1.48
N ALA A 122 -2.37 3.83 -2.57
CA ALA A 122 -3.60 4.21 -3.24
C ALA A 122 -4.72 3.27 -2.80
N VAL A 123 -5.91 3.81 -2.54
CA VAL A 123 -7.09 3.01 -2.21
C VAL A 123 -8.21 3.41 -3.15
N ASN A 124 -8.77 2.41 -3.83
CA ASN A 124 -10.00 2.58 -4.58
C ASN A 124 -11.16 2.70 -3.59
N THR A 125 -11.83 3.84 -3.58
CA THR A 125 -12.87 4.17 -2.60
C THR A 125 -14.17 3.39 -2.83
N ASN A 126 -14.35 2.83 -4.03
CA ASN A 126 -15.54 2.05 -4.38
C ASN A 126 -15.35 0.56 -4.04
N THR A 127 -14.17 0.00 -4.32
CA THR A 127 -13.91 -1.44 -4.15
C THR A 127 -13.17 -1.79 -2.87
N GLY A 128 -12.51 -0.81 -2.25
CA GLY A 128 -11.60 -1.03 -1.13
C GLY A 128 -10.25 -1.64 -1.53
N ALA A 129 -9.99 -1.84 -2.83
CA ALA A 129 -8.70 -2.33 -3.31
C ALA A 129 -7.59 -1.35 -2.96
N SER A 130 -6.46 -1.85 -2.44
CA SER A 130 -5.33 -1.03 -1.98
C SER A 130 -4.03 -1.41 -2.70
N TYR A 131 -3.23 -0.42 -3.08
CA TYR A 131 -2.01 -0.58 -3.85
C TYR A 131 -0.82 0.07 -3.15
N ARG A 132 0.26 -0.69 -2.94
CA ARG A 132 1.53 -0.20 -2.39
C ARG A 132 2.33 0.48 -3.48
N LEU A 133 2.44 1.80 -3.43
CA LEU A 133 3.06 2.59 -4.50
C LEU A 133 4.47 3.09 -4.18
N SER A 134 4.82 3.26 -2.90
CA SER A 134 6.16 3.72 -2.50
C SER A 134 6.49 3.28 -1.06
N GLY A 135 7.78 3.08 -0.77
CA GLY A 135 8.32 2.75 0.56
C GLY A 135 8.21 1.28 0.97
N PHE A 136 7.34 0.49 0.33
CA PHE A 136 7.14 -0.93 0.60
C PHE A 136 8.15 -1.83 -0.12
N ASP A 137 8.35 -3.05 0.39
CA ASP A 137 9.19 -4.08 -0.22
C ASP A 137 8.59 -4.56 -1.56
N ALA A 138 7.26 -4.64 -1.66
CA ALA A 138 6.54 -4.89 -2.90
C ALA A 138 5.94 -3.59 -3.46
N ASN A 139 5.79 -3.52 -4.78
CA ASN A 139 5.17 -2.38 -5.45
C ASN A 139 4.06 -2.86 -6.38
N ASP A 140 2.85 -2.35 -6.19
CA ASP A 140 1.64 -2.79 -6.89
C ASP A 140 1.27 -1.85 -8.05
N PHE A 141 2.19 -0.99 -8.50
CA PHE A 141 1.92 0.05 -9.49
C PHE A 141 1.33 -0.48 -10.80
N PHE A 142 1.77 -1.62 -11.32
CA PHE A 142 1.17 -2.17 -12.55
C PHE A 142 -0.26 -2.66 -12.36
N GLY A 143 -0.59 -3.21 -11.18
CA GLY A 143 -1.97 -3.55 -10.83
C GLY A 143 -2.83 -2.29 -10.77
N PHE A 144 -2.36 -1.27 -10.03
CA PHE A 144 -3.03 0.04 -9.97
C PHE A 144 -3.25 0.64 -11.36
N LEU A 145 -2.22 0.66 -12.21
CA LEU A 145 -2.30 1.23 -13.55
C LEU A 145 -3.24 0.45 -14.48
N SER A 146 -3.32 -0.87 -14.31
CA SER A 146 -4.25 -1.71 -15.06
C SER A 146 -5.69 -1.35 -14.71
N ASP A 147 -6.01 -1.38 -13.43
CA ASP A 147 -7.37 -1.14 -12.93
C ASP A 147 -7.82 0.29 -13.26
N PHE A 148 -6.94 1.27 -13.07
CA PHE A 148 -7.21 2.67 -13.44
C PHE A 148 -7.58 2.82 -14.93
N LYS A 149 -6.87 2.12 -15.82
CA LYS A 149 -7.14 2.19 -17.26
C LYS A 149 -8.42 1.48 -17.66
N GLU A 150 -8.73 0.37 -16.99
CA GLU A 150 -9.98 -0.35 -17.20
C GLU A 150 -11.16 0.53 -16.80
N GLU A 151 -11.10 1.16 -15.63
CA GLU A 151 -12.10 2.12 -15.16
C GLU A 151 -12.23 3.32 -16.10
N TYR A 152 -11.11 3.86 -16.59
CA TYR A 152 -11.11 4.90 -17.60
C TYR A 152 -11.81 4.46 -18.89
N LEU A 153 -11.49 3.26 -19.39
CA LEU A 153 -12.08 2.69 -20.59
C LEU A 153 -13.59 2.51 -20.43
N ASN A 154 -14.04 2.01 -19.28
CA ASN A 154 -15.46 1.80 -18.99
C ASN A 154 -16.23 3.12 -18.93
N SER A 155 -15.60 4.20 -18.46
CA SER A 155 -16.23 5.52 -18.34
C SER A 155 -16.22 6.33 -19.63
N ASN A 156 -15.17 6.20 -20.45
CA ASN A 156 -14.93 7.04 -21.62
C ASN A 156 -15.03 6.30 -22.95
N PHE A 157 -15.19 4.97 -22.93
CA PHE A 157 -15.18 4.09 -24.10
C PHE A 157 -13.90 4.17 -24.96
N ILE A 158 -12.83 4.76 -24.42
CA ILE A 158 -11.54 4.96 -25.09
C ILE A 158 -10.41 4.40 -24.21
N LYS A 159 -9.50 3.65 -24.82
CA LYS A 159 -8.32 3.11 -24.12
C LYS A 159 -7.34 4.21 -23.77
N LEU A 160 -6.99 4.33 -22.49
CA LEU A 160 -6.00 5.29 -22.00
C LEU A 160 -4.55 4.82 -22.29
N LYS A 161 -3.79 5.67 -22.99
CA LYS A 161 -2.35 5.46 -23.23
C LYS A 161 -1.53 5.81 -21.98
N ASN A 162 -0.43 5.09 -21.75
CA ASN A 162 0.52 5.36 -20.66
C ASN A 162 1.02 6.81 -20.67
N SER A 163 1.47 7.30 -21.82
CA SER A 163 1.97 8.67 -21.96
C SER A 163 0.91 9.72 -21.58
N THR A 164 -0.35 9.47 -21.94
CA THR A 164 -1.48 10.33 -21.56
C THR A 164 -1.72 10.29 -20.05
N PHE A 165 -1.69 9.11 -19.43
CA PHE A 165 -1.81 8.96 -17.98
C PHE A 165 -0.68 9.70 -17.25
N PHE A 166 0.58 9.45 -17.58
CA PHE A 166 1.73 10.09 -16.91
C PHE A 166 1.73 11.61 -17.06
N LYS A 167 1.23 12.15 -18.18
CA LYS A 167 1.15 13.59 -18.41
C LYS A 167 0.05 14.25 -17.59
N ASN A 168 -1.11 13.60 -17.49
CA ASN A 168 -2.34 14.24 -17.03
C ASN A 168 -2.82 13.80 -15.65
N TYR A 169 -2.25 12.75 -15.06
CA TYR A 169 -2.60 12.26 -13.73
C TYR A 169 -1.37 12.33 -12.82
N LYS A 170 -1.36 13.30 -11.90
CA LYS A 170 -0.24 13.56 -10.98
C LYS A 170 -0.71 13.46 -9.53
N VAL A 171 0.14 12.88 -8.68
CA VAL A 171 -0.08 12.79 -7.24
C VAL A 171 1.17 13.29 -6.54
N GLU A 172 1.01 14.07 -5.48
CA GLU A 172 2.15 14.55 -4.67
C GLU A 172 3.03 13.38 -4.23
N TYR A 173 4.35 13.58 -4.22
CA TYR A 173 5.35 12.57 -3.81
C TYR A 173 5.40 11.27 -4.63
N LEU A 174 4.66 11.17 -5.75
CA LEU A 174 4.71 10.03 -6.66
C LEU A 174 5.13 10.46 -8.07
N ASP A 175 6.12 9.75 -8.62
CA ASP A 175 6.47 9.83 -10.02
C ASP A 175 6.09 8.52 -10.72
N PHE A 176 4.90 8.49 -11.33
CA PHE A 176 4.41 7.32 -12.06
C PHE A 176 5.27 6.97 -13.28
N ASN A 177 5.96 7.93 -13.89
CA ASN A 177 6.85 7.64 -15.01
C ASN A 177 8.10 6.91 -14.49
N CYS A 178 8.70 7.41 -13.42
CA CYS A 178 9.80 6.72 -12.74
C CYS A 178 9.39 5.30 -12.29
N LEU A 179 8.21 5.13 -11.68
CA LEU A 179 7.71 3.81 -11.26
C LEU A 179 7.56 2.87 -12.46
N TYR A 180 6.96 3.34 -13.55
CA TYR A 180 6.79 2.56 -14.77
C TYR A 180 8.15 2.13 -15.35
N GLU A 181 9.05 3.09 -15.54
CA GLU A 181 10.37 2.82 -16.13
C GLU A 181 11.20 1.88 -15.26
N GLY A 182 11.22 2.09 -13.95
CA GLY A 182 12.00 1.28 -13.01
C GLY A 182 11.47 -0.15 -12.89
N LEU A 183 10.15 -0.32 -12.75
CA LEU A 183 9.52 -1.65 -12.62
C LEU A 183 9.48 -2.42 -13.94
N SER A 184 9.60 -1.75 -15.10
CA SER A 184 9.64 -2.39 -16.41
C SER A 184 11.02 -2.99 -16.75
N ARG A 185 12.06 -2.75 -15.94
CA ARG A 185 13.40 -3.32 -16.17
C ARG A 185 13.48 -4.75 -15.66
N ARG A 186 14.35 -5.55 -16.28
CA ARG A 186 14.68 -6.90 -15.79
C ARG A 186 15.40 -6.84 -14.44
N ASP A 187 16.35 -5.92 -14.32
CA ASP A 187 17.13 -5.70 -13.10
C ASP A 187 16.68 -4.40 -12.42
N LEU A 188 16.31 -4.50 -11.15
CA LEU A 188 15.84 -3.38 -10.35
C LEU A 188 17.02 -2.53 -9.85
N ASP A 189 17.24 -1.40 -10.50
CA ASP A 189 18.23 -0.39 -10.09
C ASP A 189 17.56 0.72 -9.25
N ARG A 190 17.53 0.53 -7.93
CA ARG A 190 16.91 1.49 -7.00
C ARG A 190 17.72 2.75 -6.77
N GLU A 191 19.01 2.75 -7.13
CA GLU A 191 19.84 3.95 -7.05
C GLU A 191 19.49 4.90 -8.20
N LYS A 192 19.26 4.35 -9.40
CA LYS A 192 18.80 5.12 -10.55
C LYS A 192 17.33 5.55 -10.43
N TYR A 193 16.45 4.68 -9.95
CA TYR A 193 15.02 4.95 -9.83
C TYR A 193 14.63 5.15 -8.36
N GLU A 194 14.89 6.34 -7.82
CA GLU A 194 14.66 6.68 -6.41
C GLU A 194 13.19 6.48 -5.97
N CYS A 195 12.23 6.57 -6.88
CA CYS A 195 10.82 6.29 -6.61
C CYS A 195 10.57 4.85 -6.13
N LEU A 196 11.50 3.92 -6.37
CA LEU A 196 11.45 2.52 -5.94
C LEU A 196 12.18 2.25 -4.62
N ARG A 197 12.73 3.29 -3.98
CA ARG A 197 13.41 3.18 -2.70
C ARG A 197 12.46 2.64 -1.63
N ARG A 198 12.94 1.69 -0.83
CA ARG A 198 12.18 1.08 0.26
C ARG A 198 12.53 1.74 1.58
N CYS A 199 11.57 1.86 2.49
CA CYS A 199 11.84 2.35 3.84
C CYS A 199 12.53 1.31 4.73
N SER A 200 12.70 0.08 4.26
CA SER A 200 13.42 -1.00 4.94
C SER A 200 14.90 -1.10 4.55
N GLU A 201 15.35 -0.33 3.54
CA GLU A 201 16.73 -0.37 3.06
C GLU A 201 17.65 0.49 3.93
N PRO A 202 18.90 0.11 4.22
CA PRO A 202 19.83 0.97 4.94
C PRO A 202 20.26 2.17 4.08
N PHE A 203 20.54 3.31 4.71
CA PHE A 203 21.01 4.51 4.01
C PHE A 203 22.42 4.23 3.49
N LYS A 204 22.62 4.27 2.17
CA LYS A 204 23.98 4.28 1.61
C LYS A 204 24.51 5.69 1.73
N ILE A 205 25.39 5.93 2.71
CA ILE A 205 26.20 7.14 2.73
C ILE A 205 27.20 7.00 1.58
N ASN A 206 26.97 7.71 0.48
CA ASN A 206 27.96 7.81 -0.58
C ASN A 206 29.15 8.62 -0.05
N HIS A 207 30.25 7.94 0.29
CA HIS A 207 31.54 8.54 0.68
C HIS A 207 32.27 9.23 -0.50
N ASN A 208 31.55 9.94 -1.38
CA ASN A 208 32.14 10.67 -2.50
C ASN A 208 31.87 12.18 -2.39
N SER A 209 32.14 12.76 -1.21
CA SER A 209 32.36 14.21 -1.08
C SER A 209 33.38 14.48 0.02
N THR A 210 34.62 14.06 -0.23
CA THR A 210 35.78 14.77 0.32
C THR A 210 36.16 15.85 -0.66
N ASP A 211 35.39 16.94 -0.65
CA ASP A 211 35.88 18.25 -1.09
C ASP A 211 35.76 19.18 0.13
N PHE A 212 36.82 19.18 0.92
CA PHE A 212 37.18 20.26 1.85
C PHE A 212 38.47 20.90 1.34
#